data_AF-A0A926EUJ4-F1
#
_entry.id   AF-A0A926EUJ4-F1
#
_cell.length_a   1.000
_cell.length_b   1.000
_cell.length_c   1.000
_cell.angle_alpha   90.00
_cell.angle_beta   90.00
_cell.angle_gamma   90.00
#
_symmetry.space_group_name_H-M   'P 1'
#
loop_
_entity.id
_entity.type
_entity.pdbx_description
1 polymer ?
#
loop_
_entity_poly.entity_id
_entity_poly.type
_entity_poly.pdbx_seq_one_letter_code
_entity_poly.pdbx_strand_id
1 'polypeptide(L)'
;MAIAASLDLFAVMNIEGAMLYEIDKKKVFKVSIFFGSWMALSLLLGNILMNKIIDIGIFETKISTTRIFLSIVASAIFLGLGIRMFKKSLEEDNIFERRLESINTKRIALLATITSIDEFLIGIGISLMDMKLNTIIIPIFVISIASVIAGIYIGYHFGYEQKRKAYITSTVILLTVGILLVIDVLKMIF
;
A
#
# COMPACT_ATOMS: atom_id res chain seq x y z
N MET A 1 -6.69 6.49 -1.51
CA MET A 1 -6.14 5.12 -1.35
C MET A 1 -4.95 4.86 -2.26
N ALA A 2 -5.09 4.93 -3.59
CA ALA A 2 -3.97 4.72 -4.52
C ALA A 2 -2.73 5.56 -4.16
N ILE A 3 -2.91 6.85 -3.89
CA ILE A 3 -1.82 7.75 -3.47
C ILE A 3 -1.13 7.27 -2.18
N ALA A 4 -1.88 6.81 -1.18
CA ALA A 4 -1.30 6.35 0.08
C ALA A 4 -0.49 5.05 -0.08
N ALA A 5 -0.99 4.11 -0.87
CA ALA A 5 -0.28 2.87 -1.21
C ALA A 5 1.02 3.18 -1.98
N SER A 6 0.92 4.05 -2.99
CA SER A 6 2.05 4.47 -3.80
C SER A 6 3.11 5.24 -3.01
N LEU A 7 2.72 6.00 -1.98
CA LEU A 7 3.66 6.68 -1.09
C LEU A 7 4.42 5.69 -0.15
N ASP A 8 3.81 4.57 0.27
CA ASP A 8 4.57 3.49 0.93
C ASP A 8 5.64 2.95 -0.01
N LEU A 9 5.21 2.59 -1.22
CA LEU A 9 6.07 1.99 -2.21
C LEU A 9 7.21 2.92 -2.58
N PHE A 10 6.91 4.20 -2.75
CA PHE A 10 7.90 5.24 -2.96
C PHE A 10 8.91 5.26 -1.82
N ALA A 11 8.47 5.24 -0.57
CA ALA A 11 9.35 5.26 0.59
C ALA A 11 10.24 4.00 0.68
N VAL A 12 9.69 2.81 0.39
CA VAL A 12 10.45 1.55 0.31
C VAL A 12 11.52 1.63 -0.79
N MET A 13 11.14 2.11 -1.97
CA MET A 13 12.03 2.19 -3.13
C MET A 13 13.08 3.29 -3.02
N ASN A 14 12.78 4.34 -2.25
CA ASN A 14 13.74 5.38 -1.89
C ASN A 14 14.90 4.83 -1.05
N ILE A 15 14.58 3.96 -0.08
CA ILE A 15 15.60 3.28 0.74
C ILE A 15 16.47 2.37 -0.13
N GLU A 16 15.86 1.59 -1.02
CA GLU A 16 16.61 0.72 -1.94
C GLU A 16 17.45 1.53 -2.93
N GLY A 17 16.92 2.65 -3.45
CA GLY A 17 17.63 3.57 -4.33
C GLY A 17 18.89 4.16 -3.69
N ALA A 18 18.80 4.53 -2.41
CA ALA A 18 19.92 5.06 -1.64
C ALA A 18 21.04 4.03 -1.36
N MET A 19 20.74 2.72 -1.47
CA MET A 19 21.72 1.65 -1.25
C MET A 19 22.44 1.19 -2.54
N LEU A 20 21.98 1.65 -3.72
CA LEU A 20 22.53 1.25 -5.01
C LEU A 20 23.78 2.06 -5.38
N TYR A 21 24.84 1.36 -5.78
CA TYR A 21 26.05 1.99 -6.32
C TYR A 21 25.86 2.50 -7.75
N GLU A 22 25.16 1.74 -8.60
CA GLU A 22 24.92 2.07 -10.00
C GLU A 22 23.48 1.76 -10.42
N ILE A 23 22.86 2.69 -11.15
CA ILE A 23 21.50 2.52 -11.68
C ILE A 23 21.57 1.93 -13.09
N ASP A 24 21.18 0.67 -13.20
CA ASP A 24 20.85 0.08 -14.50
C ASP A 24 19.38 0.37 -14.86
N LYS A 25 19.17 1.30 -15.79
CA LYS A 25 17.84 1.72 -16.26
C LYS A 25 16.98 0.54 -16.74
N LYS A 26 17.59 -0.48 -17.37
CA LYS A 26 16.85 -1.65 -17.86
C LYS A 26 16.38 -2.52 -16.70
N LYS A 27 17.20 -2.67 -15.65
CA LYS A 27 16.80 -3.41 -14.43
C LYS A 27 15.73 -2.67 -13.65
N VAL A 28 15.86 -1.36 -13.47
CA VAL A 28 14.84 -0.52 -12.80
C VAL A 28 13.49 -0.66 -13.49
N PHE A 29 13.47 -0.59 -14.82
CA PHE A 29 12.23 -0.75 -15.58
C PHE A 29 11.59 -2.14 -15.45
N LYS A 30 12.40 -3.21 -15.47
CA LYS A 30 11.91 -4.59 -15.23
C LYS A 30 11.34 -4.73 -13.82
N VAL A 31 12.03 -4.18 -12.83
CA VAL A 31 11.60 -4.19 -11.42
C VAL A 31 10.30 -3.43 -11.23
N SER A 32 10.16 -2.23 -11.81
CA SER A 32 8.93 -1.43 -11.66
C SER A 32 7.71 -2.13 -12.25
N ILE A 33 7.85 -2.77 -13.41
CA ILE A 33 6.76 -3.56 -14.01
C ILE A 33 6.42 -4.78 -13.15
N PHE A 34 7.43 -5.48 -12.64
CA PHE A 34 7.23 -6.63 -11.76
C PHE A 34 6.50 -6.24 -10.48
N PHE A 35 6.95 -5.17 -9.82
CA PHE A 35 6.33 -4.66 -8.60
C PHE A 35 4.91 -4.17 -8.83
N GLY A 36 4.68 -3.37 -9.89
CA GLY A 36 3.35 -2.89 -10.25
C GLY A 36 2.39 -4.05 -10.52
N SER A 37 2.83 -5.06 -11.27
CA SER A 37 2.03 -6.25 -11.56
C SER A 37 1.70 -7.05 -10.30
N TRP A 38 2.70 -7.26 -9.44
CA TRP A 38 2.53 -8.00 -8.18
C TRP A 38 1.55 -7.30 -7.23
N MET A 39 1.65 -5.97 -7.12
CA MET A 39 0.75 -5.16 -6.30
C MET A 39 -0.69 -5.16 -6.83
N ALA A 40 -0.87 -4.98 -8.14
CA ALA A 40 -2.18 -5.06 -8.75
C ALA A 40 -2.82 -6.44 -8.55
N LEU A 41 -2.02 -7.52 -8.66
CA LEU A 41 -2.47 -8.88 -8.40
C LEU A 41 -2.88 -9.08 -6.94
N SER A 42 -2.08 -8.60 -5.98
CA SER A 42 -2.40 -8.69 -4.55
C SER A 42 -3.72 -7.98 -4.22
N LEU A 43 -3.92 -6.79 -4.77
CA LEU A 43 -5.15 -6.02 -4.60
C LEU A 43 -6.38 -6.72 -5.19
N LEU A 44 -6.23 -7.31 -6.39
CA LEU A 44 -7.28 -8.14 -7.02
C LEU A 44 -7.65 -9.31 -6.14
N LEU A 45 -6.65 -10.05 -5.63
CA LEU A 45 -6.88 -11.21 -4.77
C LEU A 45 -7.61 -10.81 -3.49
N GLY A 46 -7.19 -9.73 -2.83
CA GLY A 46 -7.85 -9.23 -1.62
C GLY A 46 -9.32 -8.87 -1.88
N ASN A 47 -9.60 -8.22 -3.01
CA ASN A 47 -10.96 -7.83 -3.37
C ASN A 47 -11.85 -9.04 -3.73
N ILE A 48 -11.35 -9.97 -4.54
CA ILE A 48 -12.12 -11.17 -4.95
C ILE A 48 -12.41 -12.05 -3.75
N LEU A 49 -11.42 -12.28 -2.88
CA LEU A 49 -11.61 -13.09 -1.67
C LEU A 49 -12.67 -12.47 -0.78
N MET A 50 -12.62 -11.16 -0.54
CA MET A 50 -13.61 -10.51 0.32
C MET A 50 -15.00 -10.46 -0.32
N ASN A 51 -15.11 -10.18 -1.62
CA ASN A 51 -16.40 -10.24 -2.32
C ASN A 51 -17.03 -11.63 -2.21
N LYS A 52 -16.24 -12.71 -2.35
CA LYS A 52 -16.75 -14.07 -2.14
C LYS A 52 -17.23 -14.31 -0.71
N ILE A 53 -16.51 -13.81 0.30
CA ILE A 53 -16.93 -13.94 1.71
C ILE A 53 -18.24 -13.21 1.97
N ILE A 54 -18.42 -12.03 1.37
CA ILE A 54 -19.67 -11.24 1.46
C ILE A 54 -20.83 -11.98 0.76
N ASP A 55 -20.58 -12.53 -0.44
CA ASP A 55 -21.58 -13.20 -1.28
C ASP A 55 -22.00 -14.58 -0.74
N ILE A 56 -21.10 -15.30 -0.04
CA ILE A 56 -21.37 -16.61 0.60
C ILE A 56 -22.40 -16.51 1.76
N GLY A 57 -22.85 -15.31 2.14
CA GLY A 57 -24.04 -15.16 2.99
C GLY A 57 -23.80 -15.34 4.49
N ILE A 58 -22.56 -15.25 4.99
CA ILE A 58 -22.27 -15.24 6.44
C ILE A 58 -22.96 -14.04 7.13
N PHE A 59 -23.42 -13.05 6.36
CA PHE A 59 -24.07 -11.82 6.81
C PHE A 59 -25.59 -11.74 6.47
N GLU A 60 -26.33 -12.85 6.54
CA GLU A 60 -27.80 -12.89 6.35
C GLU A 60 -28.64 -12.21 7.45
N THR A 61 -28.06 -11.39 8.32
CA THR A 61 -28.81 -10.66 9.35
C THR A 61 -28.87 -9.16 9.07
N LYS A 62 -30.08 -8.66 8.73
CA LYS A 62 -30.44 -7.23 8.54
C LYS A 62 -29.39 -6.40 7.78
N ILE A 63 -29.70 -6.08 6.53
CA ILE A 63 -28.91 -5.28 5.57
C ILE A 63 -28.22 -4.05 6.21
N SER A 64 -28.83 -3.39 7.19
CA SER A 64 -28.25 -2.25 7.90
C SER A 64 -27.09 -2.63 8.85
N THR A 65 -27.25 -3.70 9.65
CA THR A 65 -26.27 -4.14 10.64
C THR A 65 -25.04 -4.74 9.98
N THR A 66 -25.24 -5.53 8.93
CA THR A 66 -24.16 -6.05 8.08
C THR A 66 -23.31 -4.94 7.50
N ARG A 67 -23.93 -3.91 6.91
CA ARG A 67 -23.19 -2.79 6.29
C ARG A 67 -22.39 -1.99 7.31
N ILE A 68 -22.95 -1.78 8.50
CA ILE A 68 -22.25 -1.15 9.64
C ILE A 68 -21.05 -1.99 10.06
N PHE A 69 -21.21 -3.31 10.22
CA PHE A 69 -20.13 -4.20 10.62
C PHE A 69 -18.99 -4.23 9.59
N LEU A 70 -19.33 -4.36 8.30
CA LEU A 70 -18.37 -4.32 7.19
C LEU A 70 -17.57 -3.01 7.17
N SER A 71 -18.23 -1.88 7.42
CA SER A 71 -17.59 -0.56 7.47
C SER A 71 -16.68 -0.38 8.69
N ILE A 72 -17.06 -0.95 9.84
CA ILE A 72 -16.21 -0.98 11.05
C ILE A 72 -14.95 -1.81 10.79
N VAL A 73 -15.09 -2.99 10.16
CA VAL A 73 -13.94 -3.83 9.79
C VAL A 73 -13.02 -3.10 8.81
N ALA A 74 -13.58 -2.44 7.79
CA ALA A 74 -12.79 -1.65 6.84
C ALA A 74 -12.03 -0.52 7.54
N SER A 75 -12.69 0.22 8.44
CA SER A 75 -12.06 1.27 9.23
C SER A 75 -10.92 0.74 10.09
N ALA A 76 -11.11 -0.40 10.77
CA ALA A 76 -10.08 -1.05 11.57
C ALA A 76 -8.85 -1.44 10.72
N ILE A 77 -9.06 -1.94 9.50
CA ILE A 77 -7.98 -2.25 8.56
C ILE A 77 -7.22 -0.97 8.18
N PHE A 78 -7.90 0.11 7.78
CA PHE A 78 -7.24 1.35 7.36
C PHE A 78 -6.52 2.06 8.52
N LEU A 79 -7.11 2.07 9.72
CA LEU A 79 -6.46 2.59 10.92
C LEU A 79 -5.23 1.75 11.30
N GLY A 80 -5.35 0.42 11.25
CA GLY A 80 -4.25 -0.51 11.51
C GLY A 80 -3.09 -0.32 10.53
N LEU A 81 -3.39 -0.20 9.23
CA LEU A 81 -2.39 0.14 8.20
C LEU A 81 -1.72 1.49 8.48
N GLY A 82 -2.50 2.52 8.81
CA GLY A 82 -1.98 3.84 9.18
C GLY A 82 -1.01 3.78 10.37
N ILE A 83 -1.37 3.06 11.43
CA ILE A 83 -0.50 2.88 12.62
C ILE A 83 0.77 2.10 12.26
N ARG A 84 0.67 1.05 11.44
CA ARG A 84 1.83 0.27 10.97
C ARG A 84 2.81 1.15 10.21
N MET A 85 2.31 2.01 9.32
CA MET A 85 3.13 2.96 8.57
C MET A 85 3.73 4.05 9.47
N PHE A 86 3.00 4.50 10.48
CA PHE A 86 3.51 5.45 11.45
C PHE A 86 4.71 4.86 12.20
N LYS A 87 4.61 3.60 12.66
CA LYS A 87 5.75 2.89 13.26
C LYS A 87 6.94 2.80 12.29
N LYS A 88 6.70 2.45 11.03
CA LYS A 88 7.72 2.39 9.97
C LYS A 88 8.37 3.75 9.66
N SER A 89 7.66 4.85 9.94
CA SER A 89 8.19 6.22 9.87
C SER A 89 9.11 6.59 11.03
N LEU A 90 8.88 5.98 12.21
CA LEU A 90 9.67 6.19 13.43
C LEU A 90 10.84 5.22 13.53
N GLU A 91 10.76 4.09 12.81
CA GLU A 91 11.84 3.12 12.68
C GLU A 91 12.99 3.77 11.89
N GLU A 92 14.00 4.21 12.64
CA GLU A 92 15.32 4.49 12.12
C GLU A 92 15.94 3.16 11.69
N ASP A 93 15.81 2.84 10.41
CA ASP A 93 16.63 1.80 9.81
C ASP A 93 18.09 2.21 10.05
N ASN A 94 18.79 1.50 10.94
CA ASN A 94 20.24 1.56 11.05
C ASN A 94 20.82 0.98 9.76
N ILE A 95 20.82 1.80 8.71
CA ILE A 95 21.43 1.47 7.43
C ILE A 95 22.93 1.48 7.66
N PHE A 96 23.46 0.31 8.01
CA PHE A 96 24.84 0.02 7.67
C PHE A 96 24.96 0.16 6.16
N GLU A 97 25.76 1.12 5.70
CA GLU A 97 26.13 1.36 4.31
C GLU A 97 26.66 0.08 3.66
N ARG A 98 25.77 -0.84 3.26
CA ARG A 98 26.12 -1.91 2.35
C ARG A 98 25.90 -1.38 0.95
N ARG A 99 27.02 -0.99 0.32
CA ARG A 99 27.10 -0.76 -1.12
C ARG A 99 26.65 -2.04 -1.84
N LEU A 100 25.39 -2.07 -2.25
CA LEU A 100 24.92 -3.12 -3.15
C LEU A 100 25.38 -2.74 -4.56
N GLU A 101 26.30 -3.50 -5.12
CA GLU A 101 26.78 -3.34 -6.50
C GLU A 101 25.66 -3.51 -7.53
N SER A 102 24.55 -4.16 -7.16
CA SER A 102 23.38 -4.29 -8.02
C SER A 102 22.09 -4.50 -7.25
N ILE A 103 20.96 -4.24 -7.92
CA ILE A 103 19.62 -4.56 -7.44
C ILE A 103 19.54 -6.07 -7.15
N ASN A 104 19.51 -6.43 -5.87
CA ASN A 104 19.37 -7.83 -5.47
C ASN A 104 17.92 -8.28 -5.64
N THR A 105 17.68 -9.14 -6.63
CA THR A 105 16.33 -9.66 -6.96
C THR A 105 15.66 -10.34 -5.76
N LYS A 106 16.43 -10.99 -4.88
CA LYS A 106 15.90 -11.61 -3.66
C LYS A 106 15.34 -10.57 -2.69
N ARG A 107 16.03 -9.44 -2.55
CA ARG A 107 15.64 -8.35 -1.66
C ARG A 107 14.40 -7.63 -2.20
N ILE A 108 14.37 -7.37 -3.50
CA ILE A 108 13.19 -6.81 -4.19
C ILE A 108 11.98 -7.75 -4.05
N ALA A 109 12.16 -9.06 -4.20
CA ALA A 109 11.07 -10.03 -4.01
C ALA A 109 10.56 -10.05 -2.56
N LEU A 110 11.47 -9.94 -1.57
CA LEU A 110 11.10 -9.86 -0.16
C LEU A 110 10.32 -8.57 0.14
N LEU A 111 10.78 -7.42 -0.36
CA LEU A 111 10.06 -6.16 -0.23
C LEU A 111 8.70 -6.20 -0.91
N ALA A 112 8.62 -6.80 -2.11
CA ALA A 112 7.37 -6.98 -2.83
C ALA A 112 6.38 -7.80 -2.00
N THR A 113 6.87 -8.84 -1.33
CA THR A 113 6.05 -9.65 -0.43
C THR A 113 5.55 -8.84 0.76
N ILE A 114 6.42 -8.09 1.44
CA ILE A 114 6.04 -7.27 2.60
C ILE A 114 5.01 -6.21 2.21
N THR A 115 5.28 -5.44 1.16
CA THR A 115 4.38 -4.37 0.72
C THR A 115 3.07 -4.95 0.19
N SER A 116 3.11 -6.08 -0.53
CA SER A 116 1.89 -6.71 -1.08
C SER A 116 0.83 -7.06 -0.05
N ILE A 117 1.21 -7.29 1.22
CA ILE A 117 0.26 -7.52 2.32
C ILE A 117 -0.55 -6.26 2.58
N ASP A 118 0.07 -5.08 2.51
CA ASP A 118 -0.61 -3.80 2.69
C ASP A 118 -1.58 -3.55 1.52
N GLU A 119 -1.18 -3.80 0.26
CA GLU A 119 -2.13 -3.72 -0.88
C GLU A 119 -3.26 -4.76 -0.82
N PHE A 120 -2.99 -5.95 -0.30
CA PHE A 120 -4.01 -6.99 -0.10
C PHE A 120 -5.10 -6.50 0.86
N LEU A 121 -4.68 -5.93 2.00
CA LEU A 121 -5.58 -5.34 2.99
C LEU A 121 -6.35 -4.14 2.43
N ILE A 122 -5.72 -3.30 1.60
CA ILE A 122 -6.40 -2.23 0.87
C ILE A 122 -7.44 -2.83 -0.10
N GLY A 123 -7.13 -3.93 -0.78
CA GLY A 123 -8.06 -4.65 -1.66
C GLY A 123 -9.29 -5.19 -0.93
N ILE A 124 -9.10 -5.73 0.28
CA ILE A 124 -10.19 -6.12 1.18
C ILE A 124 -11.02 -4.89 1.57
N GLY A 125 -10.38 -3.79 1.99
CA GLY A 125 -11.05 -2.55 2.36
C GLY A 125 -11.89 -1.96 1.22
N ILE A 126 -11.41 -2.03 -0.02
CA ILE A 126 -12.13 -1.58 -1.22
C ILE A 126 -13.39 -2.43 -1.48
N SER A 127 -13.30 -3.74 -1.28
CA SER A 127 -14.45 -4.66 -1.41
C SER A 127 -15.52 -4.33 -0.36
N LEU A 128 -15.09 -4.05 0.87
CA LEU A 128 -15.97 -3.64 1.97
C LEU A 128 -16.70 -2.31 1.71
N MET A 129 -16.04 -1.40 0.98
CA MET A 129 -16.60 -0.09 0.62
C MET A 129 -17.46 -0.12 -0.65
N ASP A 130 -17.69 -1.30 -1.26
CA ASP A 130 -18.45 -1.48 -2.49
C ASP A 130 -17.97 -0.58 -3.65
N MET A 131 -16.65 -0.33 -3.70
CA MET A 131 -16.05 0.52 -4.72
C MET A 131 -15.71 -0.29 -5.98
N LYS A 132 -15.90 0.32 -7.15
CA LYS A 132 -15.59 -0.28 -8.45
C LYS A 132 -14.08 -0.56 -8.58
N LEU A 133 -13.71 -1.84 -8.57
CA LEU A 133 -12.32 -2.27 -8.68
C LEU A 133 -11.63 -1.75 -9.95
N ASN A 134 -12.32 -1.74 -11.09
CA ASN A 134 -11.76 -1.25 -12.36
C ASN A 134 -11.28 0.19 -12.29
N THR A 135 -11.92 1.03 -11.47
CA THR A 135 -11.56 2.44 -11.30
C THR A 135 -10.29 2.60 -10.47
N ILE A 136 -9.93 1.61 -9.64
CA ILE A 136 -8.82 1.69 -8.68
C ILE A 136 -7.60 0.91 -9.15
N ILE A 137 -7.79 -0.21 -9.84
CA ILE A 137 -6.68 -1.08 -10.26
C ILE A 137 -5.74 -0.40 -11.26
N ILE A 138 -6.28 0.32 -12.24
CA ILE A 138 -5.50 1.02 -13.26
C ILE A 138 -4.63 2.12 -12.63
N PRO A 139 -5.18 3.06 -11.82
CA PRO A 139 -4.34 4.08 -11.19
C PRO A 139 -3.33 3.48 -10.22
N ILE A 140 -3.65 2.41 -9.49
CA ILE A 140 -2.66 1.74 -8.63
C ILE A 140 -1.51 1.19 -9.45
N PHE A 141 -1.78 0.46 -10.53
CA PHE A 141 -0.73 -0.09 -11.38
C PHE A 141 0.19 1.01 -11.94
N VAL A 142 -0.39 2.08 -12.48
CA VAL A 142 0.36 3.19 -13.09
C VAL A 142 1.15 3.99 -12.05
N ILE A 143 0.52 4.39 -10.94
CA ILE A 143 1.17 5.22 -9.92
C ILE A 143 2.22 4.40 -9.17
N SER A 144 2.03 3.09 -8.98
CA SER A 144 3.05 2.22 -8.39
C SER A 144 4.30 2.13 -9.27
N ILE A 145 4.17 1.96 -10.59
CA ILE A 145 5.32 1.98 -11.51
C ILE A 145 6.05 3.32 -11.41
N ALA A 146 5.31 4.44 -11.46
CA ALA A 146 5.88 5.78 -11.34
C ALA A 146 6.60 5.97 -9.99
N SER A 147 6.02 5.45 -8.90
CA SER A 147 6.56 5.56 -7.54
C SER A 147 7.82 4.73 -7.34
N VAL A 148 7.92 3.55 -7.95
CA VAL A 148 9.14 2.74 -7.93
C VAL A 148 10.28 3.46 -8.64
N ILE A 149 10.02 3.99 -9.84
CA ILE A 149 11.02 4.72 -10.62
C ILE A 149 11.44 5.98 -9.85
N ALA A 150 10.47 6.79 -9.43
CA ALA A 150 10.74 8.02 -8.69
C ALA A 150 11.50 7.73 -7.39
N GLY A 151 11.10 6.70 -6.63
CA GLY A 151 11.76 6.30 -5.39
C GLY A 151 13.22 5.94 -5.61
N ILE A 152 13.51 5.07 -6.58
CA ILE A 152 14.90 4.66 -6.87
C ILE A 152 15.77 5.86 -7.29
N TYR A 153 15.27 6.72 -8.18
CA TYR A 153 16.03 7.88 -8.67
C TYR A 153 16.25 8.95 -7.59
N ILE A 154 15.22 9.25 -6.80
CA ILE A 154 15.31 10.23 -5.72
C ILE A 154 16.22 9.71 -4.61
N GLY A 155 16.13 8.43 -4.25
CA GLY A 155 17.01 7.83 -3.24
C GLY A 155 18.47 7.80 -3.65
N TYR A 156 18.73 7.55 -4.92
CA TYR A 156 20.09 7.59 -5.45
C TYR A 156 20.72 8.99 -5.42
N HIS A 157 19.94 10.05 -5.68
CA HIS A 157 20.48 11.41 -5.81
C HIS A 157 20.41 12.24 -4.51
N PHE A 158 19.33 12.09 -3.74
CA PHE A 158 19.04 12.90 -2.55
C PHE A 158 19.18 12.13 -1.23
N GLY A 159 19.44 10.82 -1.27
CA GLY A 159 19.64 10.01 -0.08
C GLY A 159 18.38 9.86 0.80
N TYR A 160 18.59 9.57 2.08
CA TYR A 160 17.60 8.97 2.99
C TYR A 160 16.54 9.93 3.56
N GLU A 161 16.75 11.25 3.52
CA GLU A 161 15.90 12.22 4.23
C GLU A 161 14.43 12.24 3.78
N GLN A 162 14.14 11.82 2.53
CA GLN A 162 12.78 11.91 1.97
C GLN A 162 11.86 10.75 2.37
N LYS A 163 12.40 9.63 2.90
CA LYS A 163 11.60 8.47 3.36
C LYS A 163 10.56 8.88 4.41
N ARG A 164 10.98 9.62 5.43
CA ARG A 164 10.13 9.98 6.58
C ARG A 164 8.93 10.82 6.15
N LYS A 165 9.12 11.77 5.23
CA LYS A 165 8.04 12.62 4.71
C LYS A 165 6.99 11.80 3.94
N ALA A 166 7.43 10.83 3.13
CA ALA A 166 6.53 9.95 2.40
C ALA A 166 5.68 9.09 3.35
N TYR A 167 6.28 8.45 4.36
CA TYR A 167 5.54 7.65 5.35
C TYR A 167 4.54 8.46 6.17
N ILE A 168 4.92 9.65 6.62
CA ILE A 168 4.02 10.55 7.35
C ILE A 168 2.81 10.91 6.47
N THR A 169 3.06 11.23 5.20
CA THR A 169 1.97 11.58 4.27
C THR A 169 1.03 10.39 4.03
N SER A 170 1.56 9.17 3.83
CA SER A 170 0.74 7.96 3.73
C SER A 170 -0.10 7.72 4.98
N THR A 171 0.51 7.89 6.15
CA THR A 171 -0.14 7.71 7.46
C THR A 171 -1.31 8.67 7.62
N VAL A 172 -1.10 9.96 7.33
CA VAL A 172 -2.15 10.98 7.43
C VAL A 172 -3.32 10.64 6.51
N ILE A 173 -3.04 10.24 5.26
CA ILE A 173 -4.10 9.89 4.29
C ILE A 173 -4.89 8.66 4.78
N LEU A 174 -4.23 7.59 5.24
CA LEU A 174 -4.92 6.38 5.69
C LEU A 174 -5.71 6.58 6.98
N LEU A 175 -5.17 7.31 7.94
CA LEU A 175 -5.89 7.66 9.17
C LEU A 175 -7.13 8.50 8.85
N THR A 176 -7.00 9.47 7.94
CA THR A 176 -8.14 10.30 7.52
C THR A 176 -9.24 9.45 6.89
N VAL A 177 -8.88 8.50 6.00
CA VAL A 177 -9.84 7.56 5.41
C VAL A 177 -10.49 6.67 6.46
N GLY A 178 -9.70 6.13 7.39
CA GLY A 178 -10.20 5.30 8.50
C GLY A 178 -11.20 6.04 9.38
N ILE A 179 -10.91 7.30 9.74
CA ILE A 179 -11.80 8.15 10.54
C ILE A 179 -13.08 8.50 9.76
N LEU A 180 -12.97 8.83 8.48
CA LEU A 180 -14.13 9.15 7.64
C LEU A 180 -15.12 7.98 7.58
N LEU A 181 -14.61 6.75 7.50
CA LEU A 181 -15.44 5.54 7.58
C LEU A 181 -16.17 5.40 8.92
N VAL A 182 -15.52 5.73 10.05
CA VAL A 182 -16.19 5.71 11.37
C VAL A 182 -17.32 6.74 11.42
N ILE A 183 -17.10 7.93 10.86
CA ILE A 183 -18.12 8.98 10.82
C ILE A 183 -19.31 8.54 9.96
N ASP A 184 -19.06 7.90 8.82
CA ASP A 184 -20.14 7.38 7.97
C ASP A 184 -20.93 6.27 8.66
N VAL A 185 -20.27 5.43 9.47
CA VAL A 185 -20.95 4.45 10.33
C VAL A 185 -21.83 5.15 11.37
N LEU A 186 -21.32 6.18 12.05
CA LEU A 186 -22.06 6.92 13.06
C LEU A 186 -23.33 7.55 12.47
N LYS A 187 -23.24 8.12 11.26
CA LYS A 187 -24.37 8.68 10.51
C LYS A 187 -25.39 7.63 10.04
N MET A 188 -25.00 6.37 9.87
CA MET A 188 -25.95 5.30 9.55
C MET A 188 -26.71 4.79 10.79
N ILE A 189 -26.17 5.03 11.99
CA ILE A 189 -26.75 4.55 13.26
C ILE A 189 -27.72 5.57 13.86
N PHE A 190 -27.43 6.88 13.75
CA PHE A 190 -28.25 7.99 14.27
C PHE A 190 -29.12 8.61 13.18
#